data_AF-A0A447JDP0-F1
#
_entry.id   AF-A0A447JDP0-F1
#
_cell.length_a   1.000
_cell.length_b   1.000
_cell.length_c   1.000
_cell.angle_alpha   90.00
_cell.angle_beta   90.00
_cell.angle_gamma   90.00
#
_symmetry.space_group_name_H-M   'P 1'
#
loop_
_entity.id
_entity.type
_entity.pdbx_description
1 polymer ?
#
loop_
_entity_poly.entity_id
_entity_poly.type
_entity_poly.pdbx_seq_one_letter_code
_entity_poly.pdbx_strand_id
1 'polypeptide(L)'
;MQETMDYHALNAMLNLYDKAGHIQFDKDQQAIDAFFATHVRPHSVTFASQHERLETLVREGYYDDAVLARYDRAFVLRLFEHAHASGFRFQTFLGAWKFYTSYTLKTFDGKRYLEHFEDRVTMVALTLAQG
;
A
#
# COMPACT_ATOMS: atom_id res chain seq x y z
N MET A 1 12.00 17.19 -16.72
CA MET A 1 12.57 15.92 -16.22
C MET A 1 12.62 16.07 -14.71
N GLN A 2 11.77 15.35 -13.96
CA GLN A 2 11.76 15.46 -12.50
C GLN A 2 13.00 14.72 -11.99
N GLU A 3 13.93 15.42 -11.34
CA GLU A 3 15.06 14.76 -10.67
C GLU A 3 14.49 13.70 -9.74
N THR A 4 14.92 12.45 -9.92
CA THR A 4 14.56 11.33 -9.06
C THR A 4 15.21 11.57 -7.70
N MET A 5 14.57 12.39 -6.86
CA MET A 5 15.06 12.64 -5.51
C MET A 5 14.90 11.35 -4.69
N ASP A 6 16.00 10.94 -4.07
CA ASP A 6 16.04 9.81 -3.15
C ASP A 6 15.12 10.09 -1.94
N TYR A 7 14.09 9.26 -1.77
CA TYR A 7 13.13 9.41 -0.67
C TYR A 7 13.79 9.23 0.71
N HIS A 8 14.90 8.51 0.80
CA HIS A 8 15.69 8.45 2.05
C HIS A 8 16.39 9.77 2.33
N ALA A 9 16.95 10.43 1.31
CA ALA A 9 17.56 11.75 1.47
C ALA A 9 16.52 12.81 1.87
N LEU A 10 15.32 12.78 1.26
CA LEU A 10 14.22 13.67 1.62
C LEU A 10 13.77 13.48 3.09
N ASN A 11 13.60 12.23 3.54
CA ASN A 11 13.27 11.96 4.93
C ASN A 11 14.39 12.38 5.89
N ALA A 12 15.67 12.25 5.49
CA ALA A 12 16.81 12.71 6.29
C ALA A 12 16.82 14.24 6.51
N MET A 13 16.16 15.04 5.65
CA MET A 13 16.06 16.50 5.84
C MET A 13 15.28 16.89 7.09
N LEU A 14 14.46 15.99 7.66
CA LEU A 14 13.79 16.22 8.96
C LEU A 14 14.78 16.34 10.13
N ASN A 15 16.02 15.87 9.96
CA ASN A 15 17.07 16.00 10.96
C ASN A 15 17.89 17.30 10.80
N LEU A 16 17.54 18.17 9.86
CA LEU A 16 18.22 19.44 9.61
C LEU A 16 17.34 20.62 10.01
N TYR A 17 17.92 21.56 10.75
CA TYR A 17 17.29 22.82 11.10
C TYR A 17 17.70 23.92 10.12
N ASP A 18 16.77 24.81 9.78
CA ASP A 18 17.08 26.02 9.04
C ASP A 18 17.81 27.06 9.93
N LYS A 19 18.16 28.22 9.35
CA LYS A 19 18.85 29.30 10.06
C LYS A 19 18.04 29.89 11.24
N ALA A 20 16.72 29.65 11.27
CA ALA A 20 15.82 30.09 12.33
C ALA A 20 15.52 28.97 13.35
N GLY A 21 16.08 27.76 13.18
CA GLY A 21 15.84 26.63 14.07
C GLY A 21 14.55 25.86 13.77
N HIS A 22 13.99 25.97 12.57
CA HIS A 22 12.78 25.22 12.17
C HIS A 22 13.10 23.95 11.37
N ILE A 23 12.23 22.95 11.50
CA ILE A 23 12.27 21.69 10.75
C ILE A 23 11.43 21.85 9.46
N GLN A 24 11.94 21.31 8.35
CA GLN A 24 11.27 21.32 7.05
C GLN A 24 10.30 20.12 6.90
N PHE A 25 9.16 20.15 7.60
CA PHE A 25 8.21 19.03 7.61
C PHE A 25 7.65 18.64 6.23
N ASP A 26 7.59 19.58 5.30
CA ASP A 26 7.16 19.33 3.90
C ASP A 26 8.05 18.30 3.19
N LYS A 27 9.28 18.11 3.65
CA LYS A 27 10.22 17.13 3.10
C LYS A 27 9.79 15.70 3.37
N ASP A 28 9.06 15.43 4.45
CA ASP A 28 8.52 14.08 4.68
C ASP A 28 7.40 13.75 3.68
N GLN A 29 6.54 14.73 3.37
CA GLN A 29 5.51 14.55 2.35
C GLN A 29 6.13 14.34 0.96
N GLN A 30 7.18 15.10 0.62
CA GLN A 30 7.94 14.87 -0.61
C GLN A 30 8.58 13.47 -0.63
N ALA A 31 9.06 12.97 0.51
CA ALA A 31 9.60 11.61 0.62
C ALA A 31 8.53 10.54 0.37
N ILE A 32 7.30 10.74 0.87
CA ILE A 32 6.16 9.86 0.56
C ILE A 32 5.89 9.86 -0.94
N ASP A 33 5.74 11.03 -1.55
CA ASP A 33 5.41 11.16 -2.97
C ASP A 33 6.48 10.50 -3.86
N ALA A 34 7.75 10.74 -3.54
CA ALA A 34 8.90 10.13 -4.20
C ALA A 34 8.91 8.60 -3.99
N PHE A 35 8.71 8.10 -2.77
CA PHE A 35 8.65 6.67 -2.47
C PHE A 35 7.55 5.96 -3.29
N PHE A 36 6.36 6.56 -3.36
CA PHE A 36 5.29 5.99 -4.17
C PHE A 36 5.60 6.03 -5.67
N ALA A 37 6.23 7.10 -6.15
CA ALA A 37 6.58 7.27 -7.57
C ALA A 37 7.68 6.34 -8.05
N THR A 38 8.76 6.21 -7.27
CA THR A 38 9.99 5.56 -7.71
C THR A 38 10.11 4.13 -7.23
N HIS A 39 9.37 3.75 -6.17
CA HIS A 39 9.45 2.42 -5.56
C HIS A 39 8.11 1.67 -5.57
N VAL A 40 7.05 2.21 -4.96
CA VAL A 40 5.79 1.45 -4.79
C VAL A 40 5.12 1.17 -6.13
N ARG A 41 4.79 2.21 -6.93
CA ARG A 41 4.06 2.03 -8.19
C ARG A 41 4.79 1.13 -9.19
N PRO A 42 6.10 1.28 -9.44
CA PRO A 42 6.82 0.41 -10.38
C PRO A 42 6.85 -1.08 -9.98
N HIS A 43 6.80 -1.38 -8.67
CA HIS A 43 6.89 -2.75 -8.15
C HIS A 43 5.53 -3.34 -7.74
N SER A 44 4.43 -2.60 -7.88
CA SER A 44 3.10 -3.12 -7.60
C SER A 44 2.54 -3.88 -8.79
N VAL A 45 1.78 -4.96 -8.56
CA VAL A 45 1.07 -5.68 -9.61
C VAL A 45 -0.28 -5.01 -9.85
N THR A 46 -0.55 -4.64 -11.09
CA THR A 46 -1.86 -4.17 -11.55
C THR A 46 -2.58 -5.30 -12.27
N PHE A 47 -3.85 -5.52 -11.90
CA PHE A 47 -4.74 -6.49 -12.53
C PHE A 47 -5.81 -5.76 -13.35
N ALA A 48 -6.46 -6.41 -14.31
CA ALA A 48 -7.49 -5.74 -15.11
C ALA A 48 -8.78 -5.47 -14.31
N SER A 49 -9.04 -6.28 -13.28
CA SER A 49 -10.16 -6.07 -12.36
C SER A 49 -9.88 -6.65 -10.97
N GLN A 50 -10.66 -6.19 -9.98
CA GLN A 50 -10.61 -6.77 -8.64
C GLN A 50 -11.04 -8.24 -8.61
N HIS A 51 -11.94 -8.64 -9.53
CA HIS A 51 -12.37 -10.01 -9.66
C HIS A 51 -11.21 -10.92 -10.08
N GLU A 52 -10.53 -10.57 -11.17
CA GLU A 52 -9.37 -11.30 -11.69
C GLU A 52 -8.20 -11.32 -10.68
N ARG A 53 -8.00 -10.20 -9.96
CA ARG A 53 -7.02 -10.13 -8.87
C ARG A 53 -7.29 -11.19 -7.81
N LEU A 54 -8.49 -11.22 -7.26
CA LEU A 54 -8.83 -12.16 -6.19
C LEU A 54 -8.75 -13.62 -6.65
N GLU A 55 -9.20 -13.93 -7.88
CA GLU A 55 -9.04 -15.28 -8.44
C GLU A 55 -7.57 -15.67 -8.59
N THR A 56 -6.72 -14.76 -9.06
CA THR A 56 -5.29 -15.00 -9.22
C THR A 56 -4.61 -15.20 -7.87
N LEU A 57 -4.91 -14.36 -6.89
CA LEU A 57 -4.33 -14.48 -5.55
C LEU A 57 -4.76 -15.78 -4.85
N VAL A 58 -6.00 -16.24 -5.02
CA VAL A 58 -6.43 -17.54 -4.50
C VAL A 58 -5.74 -18.68 -5.24
N ARG A 59 -5.78 -18.66 -6.59
CA ARG A 59 -5.22 -19.73 -7.44
C ARG A 59 -3.72 -19.93 -7.21
N GLU A 60 -2.98 -18.85 -7.00
CA GLU A 60 -1.53 -18.91 -6.74
C GLU A 60 -1.19 -19.12 -5.26
N GLY A 61 -2.18 -19.26 -4.38
CA GLY A 61 -1.97 -19.60 -2.96
C GLY A 61 -1.58 -18.43 -2.07
N TYR A 62 -1.86 -17.19 -2.49
CA TYR A 62 -1.62 -15.98 -1.71
C TYR A 62 -2.75 -15.64 -0.75
N TYR A 63 -4.00 -15.76 -1.21
CA TYR A 63 -5.20 -15.53 -0.40
C TYR A 63 -5.90 -16.84 -0.08
N ASP A 64 -6.48 -16.92 1.12
CA ASP A 64 -7.31 -18.04 1.55
C ASP A 64 -8.76 -17.87 1.04
N ASP A 65 -9.18 -18.77 0.16
CA ASP A 65 -10.54 -18.78 -0.38
C ASP A 65 -11.59 -18.98 0.70
N ALA A 66 -11.25 -19.68 1.80
CA ALA A 66 -12.19 -19.94 2.89
C ALA A 66 -12.67 -18.66 3.57
N VAL A 67 -11.89 -17.57 3.54
CA VAL A 67 -12.33 -16.26 4.03
C VAL A 67 -13.33 -15.63 3.06
N LEU A 68 -13.04 -15.67 1.76
CA LEU A 68 -13.86 -15.04 0.73
C LEU A 68 -15.19 -15.78 0.53
N ALA A 69 -15.20 -17.11 0.65
CA ALA A 69 -16.37 -17.96 0.48
C ALA A 69 -17.48 -17.75 1.52
N ARG A 70 -17.21 -17.01 2.60
CA ARG A 70 -18.21 -16.66 3.64
C ARG A 70 -19.13 -15.51 3.21
N TYR A 71 -18.82 -14.84 2.11
CA TYR A 71 -19.52 -13.64 1.66
C TYR A 71 -19.96 -13.78 0.22
N ASP A 72 -21.05 -13.09 -0.13
CA ASP A 72 -21.40 -12.89 -1.53
C ASP A 72 -20.26 -12.16 -2.26
N ARG A 73 -19.84 -12.70 -3.40
CA ARG A 73 -18.73 -12.12 -4.19
C ARG A 73 -18.96 -10.65 -4.52
N ALA A 74 -20.20 -10.26 -4.80
CA ALA A 74 -20.56 -8.87 -5.07
C ALA A 74 -20.33 -7.94 -3.87
N PHE A 75 -20.56 -8.43 -2.64
CA PHE A 75 -20.24 -7.66 -1.42
C PHE A 75 -18.73 -7.49 -1.28
N VAL A 76 -17.96 -8.57 -1.44
CA VAL A 76 -16.49 -8.51 -1.38
C VAL A 76 -15.95 -7.44 -2.35
N LEU A 77 -16.38 -7.48 -3.62
CA LEU A 77 -15.93 -6.51 -4.62
C LEU A 77 -16.30 -5.06 -4.24
N ARG A 78 -17.52 -4.83 -3.76
CA ARG A 78 -17.96 -3.49 -3.29
C ARG A 78 -17.17 -3.02 -2.07
N LEU A 79 -16.78 -3.91 -1.17
CA LEU A 79 -16.00 -3.55 0.02
C LEU A 79 -14.59 -3.10 -0.36
N PHE A 80 -13.94 -3.81 -1.28
CA PHE A 80 -12.65 -3.37 -1.82
C PHE A 80 -12.77 -2.02 -2.51
N GLU A 81 -13.79 -1.82 -3.35
CA GLU A 81 -14.03 -0.53 -4.00
C GLU A 81 -14.24 0.59 -2.97
N HIS A 82 -15.05 0.35 -1.94
CA HIS A 82 -15.26 1.30 -0.85
C HIS A 82 -13.96 1.64 -0.10
N ALA A 83 -13.15 0.63 0.22
CA ALA A 83 -11.88 0.84 0.92
C ALA A 83 -10.93 1.72 0.09
N HIS A 84 -10.78 1.45 -1.21
CA HIS A 84 -9.95 2.26 -2.13
C HIS A 84 -10.53 3.66 -2.38
N ALA A 85 -11.84 3.84 -2.29
CA ALA A 85 -12.51 5.14 -2.40
C ALA A 85 -12.46 5.98 -1.10
N SER A 86 -11.93 5.45 0.01
CA SER A 86 -11.90 6.14 1.31
C SER A 86 -11.03 7.40 1.34
N GLY A 87 -10.13 7.58 0.37
CA GLY A 87 -9.20 8.71 0.32
C GLY A 87 -8.01 8.56 1.27
N PHE A 88 -7.70 7.34 1.71
CA PHE A 88 -6.57 7.08 2.59
C PHE A 88 -5.25 7.60 2.02
N ARG A 89 -4.44 8.19 2.89
CA ARG A 89 -3.06 8.61 2.61
C ARG A 89 -2.21 8.34 3.83
N PHE A 90 -1.03 7.76 3.61
CA PHE A 90 0.00 7.72 4.66
C PHE A 90 0.39 9.14 5.03
N GLN A 91 0.49 9.39 6.33
CA GLN A 91 0.81 10.71 6.88
C GLN A 91 2.32 10.94 7.07
N THR A 92 3.11 9.86 7.02
CA THR A 92 4.57 9.92 7.15
C THR A 92 5.25 8.95 6.20
N PHE A 93 6.47 9.30 5.76
CA PHE A 93 7.31 8.40 4.95
C PHE A 93 7.56 7.08 5.68
N LEU A 94 7.87 7.14 6.98
CA LEU A 94 8.14 5.95 7.77
C LEU A 94 6.94 5.01 7.83
N GLY A 95 5.71 5.55 7.97
CA GLY A 95 4.50 4.75 7.97
C GLY A 95 4.31 3.98 6.65
N ALA A 96 4.47 4.67 5.52
CA ALA A 96 4.41 4.05 4.20
C ALA A 96 5.52 3.00 4.02
N TRP A 97 6.78 3.38 4.27
CA TRP A 97 7.93 2.50 4.12
C TRP A 97 7.80 1.24 4.98
N LYS A 98 7.37 1.39 6.24
CA LYS A 98 7.20 0.26 7.16
C LYS A 98 6.11 -0.68 6.67
N PHE A 99 4.97 -0.16 6.22
CA PHE A 99 3.90 -0.97 5.66
C PHE A 99 4.37 -1.80 4.46
N TYR A 100 4.99 -1.16 3.46
CA TYR A 100 5.42 -1.86 2.24
C TYR A 100 6.62 -2.78 2.45
N THR A 101 7.48 -2.51 3.44
CA THR A 101 8.63 -3.39 3.70
C THR A 101 8.28 -4.59 4.53
N SER A 102 7.36 -4.46 5.50
CA SER A 102 7.14 -5.46 6.55
C SER A 102 5.72 -6.04 6.65
N TYR A 103 4.69 -5.39 6.07
CA TYR A 103 3.29 -5.78 6.29
C TYR A 103 2.55 -6.19 5.02
N THR A 104 2.74 -5.45 3.93
CA THR A 104 2.00 -5.71 2.69
C THR A 104 2.39 -7.06 2.09
N LEU A 105 1.42 -7.75 1.50
CA LEU A 105 1.69 -8.99 0.78
C LEU A 105 2.59 -8.75 -0.43
N LYS A 106 3.58 -9.64 -0.58
CA LYS A 106 4.50 -9.66 -1.72
C LYS A 106 4.37 -10.97 -2.47
N THR A 107 4.82 -10.97 -3.72
CA THR A 107 5.08 -12.21 -4.44
C THR A 107 6.05 -13.09 -3.65
N PHE A 108 5.99 -14.41 -3.82
CA PHE A 108 6.85 -15.34 -3.07
C PHE A 108 8.35 -15.10 -3.30
N ASP A 109 8.74 -14.56 -4.46
CA ASP A 109 10.12 -14.15 -4.74
C ASP A 109 10.51 -12.79 -4.12
N GLY A 110 9.57 -12.12 -3.45
CA GLY A 110 9.77 -10.86 -2.75
C GLY A 110 9.90 -9.62 -3.64
N LYS A 111 9.73 -9.74 -4.97
CA LYS A 111 10.05 -8.67 -5.92
C LYS A 111 8.91 -7.68 -6.18
N ARG A 112 7.66 -8.09 -5.96
CA ARG A 112 6.49 -7.26 -6.28
C ARG A 112 5.49 -7.21 -5.13
N TYR A 113 4.75 -6.11 -5.05
CA TYR A 113 3.64 -5.92 -4.11
C TYR A 113 2.32 -6.39 -4.71
N LEU A 114 1.56 -7.15 -3.92
CA LEU A 114 0.24 -7.68 -4.27
C LEU A 114 -0.91 -6.97 -3.52
N GLU A 115 -0.57 -6.16 -2.51
CA GLU A 115 -1.50 -5.41 -1.68
C GLU A 115 -1.12 -3.93 -1.56
N HIS A 116 -2.14 -3.10 -1.41
CA HIS A 116 -2.08 -1.78 -0.79
C HIS A 116 -2.72 -1.82 0.61
N PHE A 117 -2.71 -0.67 1.28
CA PHE A 117 -3.18 -0.58 2.67
C PHE A 117 -4.66 -0.98 2.79
N GLU A 118 -5.46 -0.48 1.86
CA GLU A 118 -6.88 -0.71 1.73
C GLU A 118 -7.20 -2.20 1.50
N ASP A 119 -6.37 -2.90 0.73
CA ASP A 119 -6.52 -4.35 0.50
C ASP A 119 -6.28 -5.15 1.79
N ARG A 120 -5.19 -4.83 2.50
CA ARG A 120 -4.86 -5.47 3.78
C ARG A 120 -5.97 -5.25 4.80
N VAL A 121 -6.46 -4.01 4.92
CA VAL A 121 -7.57 -3.65 5.80
C VAL A 121 -8.82 -4.45 5.43
N THR A 122 -9.15 -4.53 4.14
CA THR A 122 -10.33 -5.26 3.65
C THR A 122 -10.25 -6.74 4.01
N MET A 123 -9.11 -7.40 3.75
CA MET A 123 -8.95 -8.81 4.09
C MET A 123 -8.99 -9.05 5.60
N VAL A 124 -8.41 -8.16 6.42
CA VAL A 124 -8.55 -8.25 7.89
C VAL A 124 -10.02 -8.15 8.30
N ALA A 125 -10.76 -7.20 7.75
CA ALA A 125 -12.17 -7.01 8.06
C ALA A 125 -12.99 -8.25 7.69
N LEU A 126 -12.81 -8.81 6.49
CA LEU A 126 -13.50 -10.02 6.04
C LEU A 126 -13.17 -11.22 6.93
N THR A 127 -11.90 -11.40 7.32
CA THR A 127 -11.50 -12.49 8.22
C THR A 127 -12.15 -12.38 9.59
N LEU A 128 -12.14 -11.18 10.18
CA LEU A 128 -12.64 -10.96 11.54
C LEU A 128 -14.17 -10.95 11.62
N ALA A 129 -14.86 -10.45 10.60
CA ALA A 129 -16.32 -10.32 10.58
C ALA A 129 -17.05 -11.66 10.38
N GLN A 130 -16.39 -12.67 9.81
CA GLN A 130 -16.87 -14.05 9.75
C GLN A 130 -18.25 -14.29 9.06
N GLY A 131 -18.67 -13.46 8.11
CA GLY A 131 -19.88 -13.68 7.29
C GLY A 131 -21.07 -12.89 7.77
#